data_AF-A0A1G8GX23-F1
#
_entry.id   AF-A0A1G8GX23-F1
#
_cell.length_a   1.000
_cell.length_b   1.000
_cell.length_c   1.000
_cell.angle_alpha   90.00
_cell.angle_beta   90.00
_cell.angle_gamma   90.00
#
_symmetry.space_group_name_H-M   'P 1'
#
loop_
_entity.id
_entity.type
_entity.pdbx_description
1 polymer ?
#
loop_
_entity_poly.entity_id
_entity_poly.type
_entity_poly.pdbx_seq_one_letter_code
_entity_poly.pdbx_strand_id
1 'polypeptide(L)'
;MLRRVLTLAAGVALAGAVAATPAQAASLNPVERQYSPIHAGSYCMANVSPSSFVMLYRSTGLVCLLGGGSVPVNPTAVCQWFNPGATILNAYPGYSESLMCRLIPA
;
A
#
# COMPACT_ATOMS: atom_id res chain seq x y z
N MET A 1 -20.33 -25.96 71.33
CA MET A 1 -19.97 -26.89 70.24
C MET A 1 -19.54 -26.04 69.05
N LEU A 2 -18.25 -25.84 68.80
CA LEU A 2 -17.28 -26.68 68.07
C LEU A 2 -17.08 -26.18 66.61
N ARG A 3 -15.93 -25.50 66.44
CA ARG A 3 -15.13 -25.10 65.25
C ARG A 3 -15.39 -25.78 63.89
N ARG A 4 -15.19 -24.99 62.81
CA ARG A 4 -14.27 -25.18 61.64
C ARG A 4 -14.53 -24.06 60.60
N VAL A 5 -13.65 -23.09 60.35
CA VAL A 5 -12.38 -23.07 59.57
C VAL A 5 -12.58 -23.25 58.04
N LEU A 6 -12.22 -22.18 57.31
CA LEU A 6 -11.74 -22.02 55.91
C LEU A 6 -12.27 -22.92 54.78
N THR A 7 -12.65 -22.32 53.64
CA THR A 7 -11.82 -22.30 52.39
C THR A 7 -12.43 -21.44 51.26
N LEU A 8 -11.54 -20.85 50.47
CA LEU A 8 -11.76 -20.13 49.22
C LEU A 8 -12.49 -20.98 48.15
N ALA A 9 -13.28 -20.33 47.29
CA ALA A 9 -13.39 -20.72 45.88
C ALA A 9 -13.73 -19.50 45.01
N ALA A 10 -12.91 -19.31 43.99
CA ALA A 10 -12.95 -18.23 43.02
C ALA A 10 -13.98 -18.48 41.90
N GLY A 11 -14.38 -17.37 41.26
CA GLY A 11 -14.92 -17.33 39.90
C GLY A 11 -16.44 -17.42 39.79
N VAL A 12 -17.06 -16.44 39.15
CA VAL A 12 -17.56 -16.56 37.77
C VAL A 12 -17.68 -15.15 37.17
N ALA A 13 -17.24 -15.07 35.91
CA ALA A 13 -17.18 -13.94 35.00
C ALA A 13 -18.53 -13.23 34.76
N LEU A 14 -18.46 -12.00 34.23
CA LEU A 14 -19.27 -11.45 33.11
C LEU A 14 -19.31 -9.92 33.18
N ALA A 15 -18.29 -9.23 32.66
CA ALA A 15 -18.38 -7.85 32.22
C ALA A 15 -17.08 -7.44 31.51
N GLY A 16 -16.85 -7.98 30.32
CA GLY A 16 -15.76 -7.53 29.45
C GLY A 16 -16.38 -7.04 28.17
N ALA A 17 -16.60 -5.73 28.08
CA ALA A 17 -17.19 -5.05 26.94
C ALA A 17 -16.53 -5.52 25.63
N VAL A 18 -17.36 -5.80 24.64
CA VAL A 18 -16.95 -5.87 23.24
C VAL A 18 -16.24 -4.56 22.90
N ALA A 19 -14.91 -4.59 22.87
CA ALA A 19 -14.14 -3.50 22.30
C ALA A 19 -14.36 -3.58 20.78
N ALA A 20 -15.45 -2.98 20.32
CA ALA A 20 -15.58 -2.55 18.94
C ALA A 20 -14.45 -1.54 18.73
N THR A 21 -13.35 -2.01 18.15
CA THR A 21 -12.27 -1.14 17.70
C THR A 21 -12.90 -0.14 16.73
N PRO A 22 -12.60 1.17 16.86
CA PRO A 22 -13.10 2.13 15.90
C PRO A 22 -12.51 1.74 14.54
N ALA A 23 -13.39 1.36 13.61
CA ALA A 23 -13.06 1.31 12.20
C ALA A 23 -12.50 2.69 11.86
N GLN A 24 -11.19 2.77 11.62
CA GLN A 24 -10.52 4.00 11.25
C GLN A 24 -11.17 4.44 9.95
N ALA A 25 -11.95 5.53 10.00
CA ALA A 25 -12.52 6.11 8.80
C ALA A 25 -11.36 6.41 7.86
N ALA A 26 -11.29 5.70 6.75
CA ALA A 26 -10.31 5.93 5.71
C ALA A 26 -10.36 7.41 5.35
N SER A 27 -9.24 8.11 5.52
CA SER A 27 -9.16 9.52 5.19
C SER A 27 -9.40 9.65 3.68
N LEU A 28 -10.56 10.19 3.30
CA LEU A 28 -10.90 10.48 1.90
C LEU A 28 -10.06 11.62 1.30
N ASN A 29 -9.08 12.15 2.05
CA ASN A 29 -8.23 13.22 1.58
C ASN A 29 -7.18 12.65 0.60
N PRO A 30 -7.04 13.23 -0.61
CA PRO A 30 -6.00 12.82 -1.54
C PRO A 30 -4.61 12.92 -0.92
N VAL A 31 -3.85 11.83 -1.00
CA VAL A 31 -2.44 11.74 -0.59
C VAL A 31 -1.57 11.62 -1.83
N GLU A 32 -0.39 12.24 -1.79
CA GLU A 32 0.64 12.08 -2.81
C GLU A 32 1.72 11.14 -2.31
N ARG A 33 1.99 10.07 -3.07
CA ARG A 33 3.11 9.16 -2.83
C ARG A 33 4.11 9.23 -3.96
N GLN A 34 5.39 9.33 -3.59
CA GLN A 34 6.50 9.36 -4.51
C GLN A 34 7.20 8.01 -4.54
N TYR A 35 7.39 7.46 -5.74
CA TYR A 35 8.17 6.26 -5.97
C TYR A 35 9.40 6.61 -6.80
N SER A 36 10.58 6.29 -6.29
CA SER A 36 11.82 6.41 -7.07
C SER A 36 11.76 5.50 -8.31
N PRO A 37 12.54 5.79 -9.36
CA PRO A 37 12.67 4.89 -10.51
C PRO A 37 12.96 3.43 -10.11
N ILE A 38 13.85 3.19 -9.15
CA ILE A 38 14.21 1.82 -8.72
C ILE A 38 12.96 1.05 -8.24
N HIS A 39 12.16 1.66 -7.38
CA HIS A 39 10.89 1.07 -6.94
C HIS A 39 10.00 0.78 -8.14
N ALA A 40 9.71 1.75 -9.01
CA ALA A 40 8.90 1.53 -10.21
C ALA A 40 9.46 0.46 -11.17
N GLY A 41 10.77 0.19 -11.16
CA GLY A 41 11.40 -0.93 -11.87
C GLY A 41 10.88 -2.30 -11.43
N SER A 42 10.53 -2.47 -10.16
CA SER A 42 9.96 -3.73 -9.66
C SER A 42 8.62 -4.09 -10.31
N TYR A 43 7.82 -3.10 -10.72
CA TYR A 43 6.61 -3.33 -11.52
C TYR A 43 6.96 -3.94 -12.89
N CYS A 44 7.95 -3.38 -13.57
CA CYS A 44 8.40 -3.89 -14.87
C CYS A 44 8.94 -5.32 -14.74
N MET A 45 9.73 -5.59 -13.70
CA MET A 45 10.26 -6.92 -13.42
C MET A 45 9.15 -7.97 -13.23
N ALA A 46 8.08 -7.59 -12.54
CA ALA A 46 6.97 -8.48 -12.22
C ALA A 46 5.97 -8.65 -13.38
N ASN A 47 5.76 -7.62 -14.21
CA ASN A 47 4.65 -7.59 -15.18
C ASN A 47 5.10 -7.66 -16.65
N VAL A 48 6.38 -7.41 -16.94
CA VAL A 48 6.90 -7.37 -18.32
C VAL A 48 7.98 -8.42 -18.53
N SER A 49 9.08 -8.34 -17.79
CA SER A 49 10.19 -9.30 -17.86
C SER A 49 11.08 -9.16 -16.63
N PRO A 50 11.59 -10.25 -16.04
CA PRO A 50 12.45 -10.19 -14.85
C PRO A 50 13.76 -9.43 -15.07
N SER A 51 14.21 -9.24 -16.31
CA SER A 51 15.40 -8.46 -16.66
C SER A 51 15.11 -6.99 -17.01
N SER A 52 13.86 -6.56 -16.87
CA SER A 52 13.45 -5.19 -17.23
C SER A 52 13.68 -4.20 -16.09
N PHE A 53 13.88 -2.94 -16.47
CA PHE A 53 13.95 -1.80 -15.55
C PHE A 53 13.08 -0.66 -16.07
N VAL A 54 12.81 0.34 -15.23
CA VAL A 54 11.94 1.46 -15.62
C VAL A 54 12.76 2.68 -16.00
N MET A 55 12.26 3.45 -16.97
CA MET A 55 12.59 4.86 -17.15
C MET A 55 11.30 5.69 -17.17
N LEU A 56 11.35 6.86 -16.53
CA LEU A 56 10.30 7.87 -16.62
C LEU A 56 10.78 9.01 -17.50
N TYR A 57 10.25 9.09 -18.71
CA TYR A 57 10.47 10.21 -19.61
C TYR A 57 9.37 11.25 -19.42
N ARG A 58 9.76 12.53 -19.40
CA ARG A 58 8.81 13.64 -19.33
C ARG A 58 7.90 13.71 -20.57
N SER A 59 8.42 13.30 -21.73
CA SER A 59 7.75 13.39 -23.03
C SER A 59 6.96 12.13 -23.40
N THR A 60 7.49 10.94 -23.10
CA THR A 60 6.90 9.65 -23.51
C THR A 60 6.26 8.89 -22.35
N GLY A 61 6.37 9.39 -21.12
CA GLY A 61 5.79 8.78 -19.93
C GLY A 61 6.65 7.65 -19.37
N LEU A 62 6.00 6.67 -18.74
CA LEU A 62 6.64 5.58 -18.01
C LEU A 62 6.88 4.40 -18.96
N VAL A 63 8.11 3.91 -19.01
CA VAL A 63 8.54 2.91 -20.00
C VAL A 63 9.36 1.82 -19.31
N CYS A 64 9.03 0.56 -19.57
CA CYS A 64 9.83 -0.59 -19.16
C CYS A 64 10.84 -0.92 -20.27
N LEU A 65 12.12 -0.90 -19.93
CA LEU A 65 13.22 -1.19 -20.84
C LEU A 65 13.58 -2.67 -20.80
N LEU A 66 13.88 -3.21 -21.96
CA LEU A 66 14.22 -4.59 -22.24
C LEU A 66 15.57 -4.62 -22.95
N GLY A 67 16.28 -5.74 -22.92
CA GLY A 67 17.62 -5.90 -23.54
C GLY A 67 17.70 -5.60 -25.05
N GLY A 68 16.60 -5.29 -25.74
CA GLY A 68 16.59 -4.84 -27.12
C GLY A 68 15.41 -3.92 -27.47
N GLY A 69 14.75 -3.30 -26.49
CA GLY A 69 13.57 -2.49 -26.76
C GLY A 69 12.93 -1.88 -25.53
N SER A 70 11.73 -1.32 -25.73
CA SER A 70 11.02 -0.59 -24.69
C SER A 70 9.52 -0.80 -24.82
N VAL A 71 8.84 -1.00 -23.69
CA VAL A 71 7.39 -1.16 -23.63
C VAL A 71 6.80 0.01 -22.84
N PRO A 72 5.97 0.86 -23.45
CA PRO A 72 5.27 1.90 -22.72
C PRO A 72 4.30 1.26 -21.73
N VAL A 73 4.23 1.82 -20.52
CA VAL A 73 3.34 1.31 -19.46
C VAL A 73 2.50 2.43 -18.90
N ASN A 74 1.28 2.08 -18.49
CA ASN A 74 0.36 3.04 -17.92
C ASN A 74 0.81 3.41 -16.48
N PRO A 75 1.18 4.67 -16.21
CA PRO A 75 1.69 5.08 -14.90
C PRO A 75 0.65 4.91 -13.79
N THR A 76 -0.64 5.04 -14.11
CA THR A 76 -1.74 4.82 -13.15
C THR A 76 -1.84 3.35 -12.75
N ALA A 77 -1.57 2.42 -13.67
CA ALA A 77 -1.53 0.98 -13.36
C ALA A 77 -0.34 0.64 -12.44
N VAL A 78 0.80 1.30 -12.63
CA VAL A 78 1.95 1.17 -11.73
C VAL A 78 1.61 1.70 -10.33
N CYS A 79 0.96 2.85 -10.25
CA CYS A 79 0.46 3.39 -8.97
C CYS A 79 -0.52 2.43 -8.29
N GLN A 80 -1.43 1.81 -9.04
CA GLN A 80 -2.37 0.82 -8.50
C GLN A 80 -1.65 -0.42 -7.96
N TRP A 81 -0.59 -0.87 -8.62
CA TRP A 81 0.21 -2.02 -8.19
C TRP A 81 0.91 -1.77 -6.85
N PHE A 82 1.46 -0.58 -6.63
CA PHE A 82 2.05 -0.20 -5.34
C PHE A 82 1.03 0.07 -4.23
N ASN A 83 -0.21 0.34 -4.60
CA ASN A 83 -1.24 0.80 -3.69
C ASN A 83 -2.51 -0.04 -3.86
N PRO A 84 -2.46 -1.35 -3.56
CA PRO A 84 -3.63 -2.20 -3.67
C PRO A 84 -4.74 -1.67 -2.76
N GLY A 85 -5.95 -1.53 -3.32
CA GLY A 85 -7.12 -1.00 -2.62
C GLY A 85 -7.28 0.52 -2.65
N ALA A 86 -6.23 1.29 -2.94
CA ALA A 86 -6.35 2.74 -3.07
C ALA A 86 -7.06 3.11 -4.38
N THR A 87 -7.81 4.22 -4.36
CA THR A 87 -8.35 4.84 -5.57
C THR A 87 -7.31 5.78 -6.16
N ILE A 88 -6.74 5.44 -7.31
CA ILE A 88 -5.76 6.29 -7.98
C ILE A 88 -6.48 7.41 -8.74
N LEU A 89 -6.15 8.65 -8.38
CA LEU A 89 -6.72 9.85 -9.00
C LEU A 89 -5.87 10.32 -10.17
N ASN A 90 -4.55 10.27 -10.04
CA ASN A 90 -3.62 10.66 -11.09
C ASN A 90 -2.23 10.06 -10.88
N ALA A 91 -1.47 9.94 -11.98
CA ALA A 91 -0.07 9.55 -11.97
C ALA A 91 0.73 10.49 -12.89
N TYR A 92 1.83 11.04 -12.40
CA TYR A 92 2.60 12.04 -13.14
C TYR A 92 4.09 12.00 -12.77
N PRO A 93 5.00 12.49 -13.64
CA PRO A 93 6.42 12.54 -13.34
C PRO A 93 6.72 13.62 -12.29
N GLY A 94 7.40 13.23 -11.21
CA GLY A 94 7.95 14.11 -10.20
C GLY A 94 9.40 14.50 -10.47
N TYR A 95 10.03 15.16 -9.50
CA TYR A 95 11.45 15.49 -9.55
C TYR A 95 12.32 14.22 -9.62
N SER A 96 13.50 14.33 -10.23
CA SER A 96 14.46 13.21 -10.37
C SER A 96 13.84 11.94 -10.96
N GLU A 97 12.96 12.09 -11.96
CA GLU A 97 12.33 10.99 -12.69
C GLU A 97 11.48 10.05 -11.80
N SER A 98 11.03 10.55 -10.64
CA SER A 98 10.15 9.79 -9.76
C SER A 98 8.71 9.69 -10.30
N LEU A 99 8.02 8.59 -9.99
CA LEU A 99 6.60 8.45 -10.23
C LEU A 99 5.82 9.03 -9.05
N MET A 100 5.02 10.06 -9.29
CA MET A 100 4.09 10.60 -8.30
C MET A 100 2.71 9.98 -8.51
N CYS A 101 2.16 9.42 -7.44
CA CYS A 101 0.82 8.83 -7.39
C CYS A 101 -0.05 9.67 -6.47
N ARG A 102 -1.08 10.32 -7.03
CA ARG A 102 -2.13 10.97 -6.24
C ARG A 102 -3.27 9.99 -6.07
N LEU A 103 -3.60 9.67 -4.83
CA LEU A 103 -4.54 8.59 -4.50
C LEU A 103 -5.37 8.90 -3.25
N ILE A 104 -6.50 8.23 -3.11
CA ILE A 104 -7.24 8.14 -1.85
C ILE A 104 -6.91 6.77 -1.25
N PRO A 105 -6.30 6.71 -0.05
CA PRO A 105 -6.00 5.44 0.60
C PRO A 105 -7.28 4.68 0.95
N ALA A 106 -7.20 3.35 0.92
CA ALA A 106 -8.29 2.45 1.30
C ALA A 106 -8.60 2.51 2.81
#